data_AF-A0A6C0IZ15-F1
#
_entry.id   AF-A0A6C0IZ15-F1
#
_cell.length_a   1.000
_cell.length_b   1.000
_cell.length_c   1.000
_cell.angle_alpha   90.00
_cell.angle_beta   90.00
_cell.angle_gamma   90.00
#
_symmetry.space_group_name_H-M   'P 1'
#
loop_
_entity.id
_entity.type
_entity.pdbx_description
1 polymer ?
#
loop_
_entity_poly.entity_id
_entity_poly.type
_entity_poly.pdbx_seq_one_letter_code
_entity_poly.pdbx_strand_id
1 'polypeptide(L)'
;MNVQYYRDKWDEIHENAAKVQRGRWSHRDFCDWIREVPRQLPCKICRNHATAYLESNPPEYSHNAFDWAWRFHNAVNARLGKDFYDYNRAARKYGV
;
A
#
# COMPACT_ATOMS: atom_id res chain seq x y z
N MET A 1 -13.60 5.01 14.33
CA MET A 1 -12.47 4.65 13.45
C MET A 1 -11.39 5.71 13.62
N ASN A 2 -10.17 5.36 14.05
CA ASN A 2 -9.09 6.35 14.20
C ASN A 2 -8.57 6.76 12.81
N VAL A 3 -9.06 7.88 12.29
CA VAL A 3 -8.76 8.37 10.93
C VAL A 3 -7.27 8.68 10.77
N GLN A 4 -6.61 9.18 11.81
CA GLN A 4 -5.18 9.49 11.76
C GLN A 4 -4.35 8.22 11.57
N TYR A 5 -4.61 7.17 12.35
CA TYR A 5 -3.92 5.88 12.22
C TYR A 5 -3.93 5.34 10.78
N TYR A 6 -5.07 5.41 10.09
CA TYR A 6 -5.16 4.89 8.72
C TYR A 6 -4.47 5.79 7.70
N ARG A 7 -4.43 7.12 7.93
CA ARG A 7 -3.63 8.03 7.09
C ARG A 7 -2.15 7.72 7.24
N ASP A 8 -1.68 7.57 8.47
CA ASP A 8 -0.28 7.25 8.77
C ASP A 8 0.11 5.89 8.18
N LYS A 9 -0.77 4.89 8.28
CA LYS A 9 -0.52 3.56 7.71
C LYS A 9 -0.42 3.59 6.18
N TRP A 10 -1.25 4.40 5.50
CA TRP A 10 -1.10 4.59 4.05
C TRP A 10 0.19 5.31 3.71
N ASP A 11 0.56 6.36 4.44
CA ASP A 11 1.81 7.08 4.23
C ASP A 11 3.02 6.15 4.44
N GLU A 12 2.98 5.25 5.43
CA GLU A 12 4.00 4.23 5.66
C GLU A 12 4.11 3.23 4.50
N ILE A 13 2.98 2.73 3.98
CA ILE A 13 2.95 1.82 2.82
C ILE A 13 3.59 2.47 1.59
N HIS A 14 3.21 3.71 1.29
CA HIS A 14 3.75 4.44 0.15
C HIS A 14 5.24 4.77 0.31
N GLU A 15 5.67 5.21 1.49
CA GLU A 15 7.07 5.53 1.75
C GLU A 15 7.96 4.27 1.66
N ASN A 16 7.51 3.13 2.18
CA ASN A 16 8.25 1.88 2.07
C ASN A 16 8.32 1.35 0.64
N ALA A 17 7.26 1.53 -0.15
CA ALA A 17 7.29 1.24 -1.57
C ALA A 17 8.24 2.18 -2.35
N ALA A 18 8.27 3.48 -1.99
CA ALA A 18 9.18 4.46 -2.57
C ALA A 18 10.66 4.19 -2.22
N LYS A 19 10.94 3.66 -1.02
CA LYS A 19 12.28 3.18 -0.66
C LYS A 19 12.82 2.14 -1.63
N VAL A 20 11.96 1.28 -2.20
CA VAL A 20 12.38 0.33 -3.24
C VAL A 20 12.87 1.06 -4.48
N GLN A 21 12.11 2.05 -4.96
CA GLN A 21 12.47 2.81 -6.16
C GLN A 21 13.73 3.66 -5.99
N ARG A 22 13.99 4.09 -4.76
CA ARG A 22 15.20 4.84 -4.39
C ARG A 22 16.39 3.92 -4.06
N GLY A 23 16.27 2.60 -4.26
CA GLY A 23 17.33 1.62 -3.98
C GLY A 23 17.67 1.45 -2.50
N ARG A 24 16.81 1.91 -1.58
CA ARG A 24 17.01 1.78 -0.13
C ARG A 24 16.49 0.46 0.43
N TRP A 25 15.44 -0.08 -0.20
CA TRP A 25 14.88 -1.41 0.08
C TRP A 25 14.98 -2.27 -1.18
N SER A 26 15.18 -3.57 -1.02
CA SER A 26 14.94 -4.51 -2.12
C SER A 26 13.43 -4.69 -2.34
N HIS A 27 13.05 -5.20 -3.51
CA HIS A 27 11.66 -5.59 -3.74
C HIS A 27 11.20 -6.64 -2.72
N ARG A 28 12.08 -7.56 -2.33
CA ARG A 28 11.79 -8.59 -1.33
C ARG A 28 11.46 -7.99 0.03
N ASP A 29 12.22 -6.99 0.49
CA ASP A 29 11.97 -6.31 1.78
C ASP A 29 10.57 -5.71 1.83
N PHE A 30 10.13 -5.11 0.72
CA PHE A 30 8.76 -4.59 0.62
C PHE A 30 7.71 -5.71 0.67
N CYS A 31 7.91 -6.82 -0.06
CA CYS A 31 6.99 -7.96 -0.06
C CYS A 31 6.84 -8.59 1.33
N ASP A 32 7.95 -8.82 2.02
CA ASP A 32 7.93 -9.42 3.35
C ASP A 32 7.23 -8.48 4.35
N TRP A 33 7.53 -7.18 4.28
CA TRP A 33 6.91 -6.19 5.16
C TRP A 33 5.40 -6.00 4.89
N ILE A 34 4.98 -5.86 3.62
CA ILE A 34 3.57 -5.57 3.28
C ILE A 34 2.64 -6.73 3.65
N ARG A 35 3.15 -7.97 3.64
CA ARG A 35 2.40 -9.16 4.09
C ARG A 35 2.11 -9.17 5.60
N GLU A 36 2.88 -8.43 6.40
CA GLU A 36 2.63 -8.27 7.83
C GLU A 36 1.62 -7.16 8.15
N VAL A 37 1.42 -6.20 7.24
CA VAL A 37 0.53 -5.05 7.45
C VAL A 37 -0.90 -5.45 7.85
N PRO A 38 -1.58 -6.43 7.23
CA PRO A 38 -2.91 -6.84 7.65
C PRO A 38 -2.99 -7.21 9.14
N ARG A 39 -1.96 -7.87 9.70
CA ARG A 39 -1.98 -8.29 11.11
C ARG A 39 -1.94 -7.10 12.09
N GLN A 40 -1.42 -5.96 11.64
CA GLN A 40 -1.29 -4.75 12.44
C GLN A 40 -2.56 -3.88 12.45
N LEU A 41 -3.48 -4.07 11.49
CA LEU A 41 -4.67 -3.23 11.39
C LEU A 41 -5.66 -3.56 12.52
N PRO A 42 -6.17 -2.58 13.29
CA PRO A 42 -7.07 -2.83 14.40
C PRO A 42 -8.46 -3.31 13.95
N CYS A 43 -8.90 -2.92 12.74
CA CYS A 43 -10.19 -3.31 12.20
C CYS A 43 -10.15 -4.68 11.51
N LYS A 44 -10.92 -5.66 12.03
CA LYS A 44 -11.04 -7.02 11.47
C LYS A 44 -11.45 -7.03 9.99
N ILE A 45 -12.41 -6.19 9.60
CA ILE A 45 -12.87 -6.10 8.21
C ILE A 45 -11.74 -5.58 7.31
N CYS A 46 -10.98 -4.57 7.76
CA CYS A 46 -9.82 -4.08 7.02
C CYS A 46 -8.74 -5.14 6.87
N ARG A 47 -8.48 -5.95 7.92
CA ARG A 47 -7.56 -7.10 7.83
C ARG A 47 -7.95 -8.05 6.72
N ASN A 48 -9.20 -8.53 6.75
CA ASN A 48 -9.70 -9.49 5.77
C ASN A 48 -9.60 -8.96 4.34
N HIS A 49 -9.99 -7.69 4.13
CA HIS A 49 -9.89 -7.06 2.82
C HIS A 49 -8.44 -6.87 2.34
N ALA A 50 -7.52 -6.51 3.24
CA ALA A 50 -6.10 -6.35 2.89
C ALA A 50 -5.46 -7.71 2.57
N THR A 51 -5.74 -8.74 3.37
CA THR A 51 -5.30 -10.12 3.12
C THR A 51 -5.80 -10.62 1.76
N ALA A 52 -7.10 -10.51 1.48
CA ALA A 52 -7.67 -10.93 0.20
C ALA A 52 -7.06 -10.18 -0.99
N TYR A 53 -6.79 -8.88 -0.85
CA TYR A 53 -6.12 -8.11 -1.89
C TYR A 53 -4.69 -8.61 -2.15
N LEU A 54 -3.91 -8.87 -1.10
CA LEU A 54 -2.55 -9.42 -1.21
C LEU A 54 -2.52 -10.80 -1.87
N GLU A 55 -3.50 -11.67 -1.56
CA GLU A 55 -3.62 -13.00 -2.16
C GLU A 55 -3.97 -12.92 -3.66
N SER A 56 -4.88 -12.01 -4.03
CA SER A 56 -5.32 -11.85 -5.42
C SER A 56 -4.38 -10.99 -6.27
N ASN A 57 -3.54 -10.16 -5.63
CA ASN A 57 -2.59 -9.27 -6.28
C ASN A 57 -1.23 -9.39 -5.57
N PRO A 58 -0.51 -10.52 -5.71
CA PRO A 58 0.75 -10.72 -4.98
C PRO A 58 1.77 -9.65 -5.37
N PRO A 59 2.36 -8.91 -4.41
CA PRO A 59 3.35 -7.87 -4.71
C PRO A 59 4.59 -8.45 -5.37
N GLU A 60 4.91 -9.73 -5.15
CA GLU A 60 6.08 -10.42 -5.73
C GLU A 60 6.06 -10.48 -7.26
N TYR A 61 4.88 -10.38 -7.87
CA TYR A 61 4.72 -10.37 -9.32
C TYR A 61 4.68 -8.96 -9.91
N SER A 62 4.75 -7.93 -9.06
CA SER A 62 4.91 -6.56 -9.52
C SER A 62 6.37 -6.28 -9.90
N HIS A 63 6.58 -5.50 -10.95
CA HIS A 63 7.90 -4.93 -11.25
C HIS A 63 8.16 -3.62 -10.48
N ASN A 64 7.11 -3.01 -9.95
CA ASN A 64 7.18 -1.71 -9.30
C ASN A 64 6.35 -1.73 -8.00
N ALA A 65 7.04 -1.74 -6.86
CA ALA A 65 6.42 -1.74 -5.54
C ALA A 65 5.52 -0.52 -5.32
N PHE A 66 5.91 0.65 -5.84
CA PHE A 66 5.16 1.90 -5.69
C PHE A 66 3.87 1.89 -6.50
N ASP A 67 3.89 1.43 -7.75
CA ASP A 67 2.68 1.21 -8.54
C ASP A 67 1.74 0.21 -7.86
N TRP A 68 2.28 -0.89 -7.32
CA TRP A 68 1.48 -1.86 -6.58
C TRP A 68 0.80 -1.25 -5.35
N ALA A 69 1.54 -0.51 -4.53
CA ALA A 69 1.02 0.16 -3.34
C ALA A 69 -0.06 1.21 -3.68
N TRP A 70 0.13 1.92 -4.79
CA TRP A 70 -0.84 2.86 -5.32
C TRP A 70 -2.12 2.18 -5.80
N ARG A 71 -2.03 1.08 -6.56
CA ARG A 71 -3.19 0.27 -6.97
C ARG A 71 -3.94 -0.27 -5.76
N PHE A 72 -3.23 -0.73 -4.74
CA PHE A 72 -3.84 -1.22 -3.51
C PHE A 72 -4.66 -0.13 -2.81
N HIS A 73 -4.08 1.05 -2.63
CA HIS A 73 -4.81 2.19 -2.03
C HIS A 73 -6.06 2.52 -2.86
N ASN A 74 -5.94 2.56 -4.18
CA ASN A 74 -7.06 2.90 -5.04
C ASN A 74 -8.14 1.81 -5.12
N ALA A 75 -7.78 0.53 -5.01
CA ALA A 75 -8.76 -0.54 -4.85
C ALA A 75 -9.59 -0.37 -3.55
N VAL A 76 -8.95 0.08 -2.48
CA VAL A 76 -9.65 0.45 -1.23
C VAL A 76 -10.51 1.70 -1.41
N ASN A 77 -10.03 2.74 -2.10
CA ASN A 77 -10.82 3.94 -2.38
C ASN A 77 -12.07 3.62 -3.20
N ALA A 78 -11.94 2.83 -4.27
CA ALA A 78 -13.06 2.40 -5.10
C ALA A 78 -14.11 1.65 -4.28
N ARG A 79 -13.69 0.69 -3.44
CA ARG A 79 -14.61 -0.05 -2.54
C ARG A 79 -15.36 0.87 -1.56
N LEU A 80 -14.72 1.96 -1.14
CA LEU A 80 -15.30 2.92 -0.19
C LEU A 80 -16.04 4.08 -0.88
N GLY A 81 -16.13 4.10 -2.21
CA GLY A 81 -16.75 5.20 -2.97
C GLY A 81 -15.98 6.52 -2.86
N LYS A 82 -14.67 6.47 -2.65
CA LYS A 82 -13.78 7.64 -2.59
C LYS A 82 -13.16 7.93 -3.94
N ASP A 83 -12.76 9.18 -4.14
CA ASP A 83 -12.00 9.60 -5.31
C ASP A 83 -10.72 8.79 -5.47
N PHE A 84 -10.39 8.54 -6.74
CA PHE A 84 -9.17 7.87 -7.13
C PHE A 84 -7.99 8.81 -6.92
N TYR A 85 -6.93 8.32 -6.28
CA TYR A 85 -5.72 9.11 -6.08
C TYR A 85 -4.86 9.08 -7.35
N ASP A 86 -4.60 10.23 -7.95
CA ASP A 86 -3.75 10.36 -9.13
C ASP A 86 -2.32 9.84 -8.89
N TYR A 87 -1.80 9.09 -9.88
CA TYR A 87 -0.47 8.48 -9.79
C TYR A 87 0.64 9.52 -9.74
N ASN A 88 0.61 10.52 -10.64
CA ASN A 88 1.67 11.53 -10.72
C ASN A 88 1.73 12.40 -9.46
N ARG A 89 0.57 12.66 -8.85
CA ARG A 89 0.47 13.33 -7.55
C ARG A 89 1.06 12.48 -6.44
N ALA A 90 0.78 11.17 -6.41
CA ALA A 90 1.36 10.25 -5.45
C ALA A 90 2.89 10.15 -5.62
N ALA A 91 3.38 9.89 -6.83
CA ALA A 91 4.79 9.76 -7.14
C ALA A 91 5.57 11.01 -6.71
N ARG A 92 5.04 12.20 -7.03
CA ARG A 92 5.62 13.48 -6.58
C ARG A 92 5.64 13.63 -5.05
N LYS A 93 4.55 13.25 -4.36
CA LYS A 93 4.49 13.30 -2.89
C LYS A 93 5.60 12.46 -2.26
N TYR A 94 5.85 11.28 -2.80
CA TYR A 94 6.81 10.32 -2.26
C TYR A 94 8.12 10.28 -3.05
N GLY A 95 8.46 11.33 -3.81
CA GLY A 95 9.72 11.46 -4.55
C GLY A 95 10.15 10.18 -5.28
N VAL A 96 9.24 9.64 -6.08
CA VAL A 96 9.45 8.53 -7.03
C VAL A 96 9.36 9.07 -8.45
#